data_AF-A0A3P0NT73-F1
#
_entry.id   AF-A0A3P0NT73-F1
#
_cell.length_a   1.000
_cell.length_b   1.000
_cell.length_c   1.000
_cell.angle_alpha   90.00
_cell.angle_beta   90.00
_cell.angle_gamma   90.00
#
_symmetry.space_group_name_H-M   'P 1'
#
loop_
_entity.id
_entity.type
_entity.pdbx_description
1 polymer ?
#
loop_
_entity_poly.entity_id
_entity_poly.type
_entity_poly.pdbx_seq_one_letter_code
_entity_poly.pdbx_strand_id
1 'polypeptide(L)'
;MNKKEAKTRIAALLSAGARKADVLAELAGHGLKDRVLARLIASRPDPELCRKNKVHTWILVGLGIAQLVISLALAYLFSAAADHLGAAGVLGKGLAVLFVVLTVPLSLLFIWGFATHRVGAYHAFIILSLLQLPKTIADLGQDPSSALPSLAVTVVLVGYVWFVRNRMFPDFGWFTPRKVDGRYAFVETA
;
A
#
# COMPACT_ATOMS: atom_id res chain seq x y z
N MET A 1 20.97 -20.13 0.58
CA MET A 1 19.51 -20.37 0.61
C MET A 1 18.79 -19.45 -0.38
N ASN A 2 17.71 -19.90 -1.02
CA ASN A 2 16.89 -19.06 -1.91
C ASN A 2 15.68 -18.44 -1.16
N LYS A 3 15.14 -17.33 -1.65
CA LYS A 3 14.00 -16.60 -1.05
C LYS A 3 12.74 -17.45 -0.90
N LYS A 4 12.48 -18.39 -1.84
CA LYS A 4 11.34 -19.32 -1.76
C LYS A 4 11.52 -20.31 -0.60
N GLU A 5 12.71 -20.89 -0.47
CA GLU A 5 13.04 -21.84 0.58
C GLU A 5 13.00 -21.18 1.97
N ALA A 6 13.56 -19.96 2.08
CA ALA A 6 13.48 -19.17 3.30
C ALA A 6 12.02 -18.90 3.71
N LYS A 7 11.14 -18.57 2.76
CA LYS A 7 9.71 -18.38 3.03
C LYS A 7 9.06 -19.64 3.61
N THR A 8 9.39 -20.81 3.08
CA THR A 8 8.84 -22.08 3.55
C THR A 8 9.33 -22.43 4.95
N ARG A 9 10.64 -22.27 5.23
CA ARG A 9 11.20 -22.52 6.57
C ARG A 9 10.67 -21.53 7.61
N ILE A 10 10.61 -20.24 7.28
CA ILE A 10 9.97 -19.23 8.14
C ILE A 10 8.52 -19.62 8.43
N ALA A 11 7.78 -20.10 7.42
CA ALA A 11 6.41 -20.56 7.61
C ALA A 11 6.32 -21.69 8.63
N ALA A 12 7.15 -22.73 8.44
CA ALA A 12 7.15 -23.92 9.26
C ALA A 12 7.51 -23.60 10.72
N LEU A 13 8.56 -22.81 10.95
CA LEU A 13 9.01 -22.45 12.29
C LEU A 13 8.00 -21.57 13.03
N LEU A 14 7.43 -20.56 12.35
CA LEU A 14 6.37 -19.73 12.95
C LEU A 14 5.10 -20.55 13.23
N SER A 15 4.74 -21.50 12.34
CA SER A 15 3.61 -22.41 12.57
C SER A 15 3.85 -23.41 13.71
N ALA A 16 5.12 -23.73 14.00
CA ALA A 16 5.53 -24.51 15.16
C ALA A 16 5.56 -23.69 16.47
N GLY A 17 5.17 -22.42 16.44
CA GLY A 17 5.14 -21.53 17.61
C GLY A 17 6.47 -20.86 17.94
N ALA A 18 7.49 -20.98 17.08
CA ALA A 18 8.77 -20.30 17.30
C ALA A 18 8.61 -18.77 17.22
N ARG A 19 9.32 -18.03 18.08
CA ARG A 19 9.28 -16.56 18.07
C ARG A 19 9.99 -16.01 16.85
N LYS A 20 9.53 -14.86 16.35
CA LYS A 20 10.11 -14.18 15.16
C LYS A 20 11.61 -13.90 15.31
N ALA A 21 12.06 -13.56 16.52
CA ALA A 21 13.47 -13.34 16.83
C ALA A 21 14.29 -14.63 16.74
N ASP A 22 13.76 -15.74 17.28
CA ASP A 22 14.40 -17.05 17.26
C ASP A 22 14.53 -17.58 15.82
N VAL A 23 13.47 -17.42 15.01
CA VAL A 23 13.48 -17.78 13.58
C VAL A 23 14.51 -16.97 12.79
N LEU A 24 14.69 -15.69 13.13
CA LEU A 24 15.71 -14.87 12.49
C LEU A 24 17.12 -15.34 12.87
N ALA A 25 17.35 -15.66 14.16
CA ALA A 25 18.64 -16.15 14.64
C ALA A 25 19.00 -17.51 14.02
N GLU A 26 18.02 -18.41 13.90
CA GLU A 26 18.21 -19.74 13.32
C GLU A 26 18.49 -19.71 11.82
N LEU A 27 17.87 -18.79 11.09
CA LEU A 27 18.06 -18.66 9.64
C LEU A 27 19.15 -17.65 9.24
N ALA A 28 19.71 -16.90 10.20
CA ALA A 28 20.85 -16.04 9.98
C ALA A 28 22.07 -16.87 9.52
N GLY A 29 22.87 -16.30 8.62
CA GLY A 29 24.06 -16.99 8.10
C GLY A 29 23.81 -18.06 7.02
N HIS A 30 22.56 -18.45 6.74
CA HIS A 30 22.24 -19.48 5.72
C HIS A 30 22.25 -18.95 4.26
N GLY A 31 23.04 -17.92 3.98
CA GLY A 31 23.30 -17.39 2.63
C GLY A 31 22.30 -16.34 2.11
N LEU A 32 21.33 -15.90 2.90
CA LEU A 32 20.51 -14.71 2.61
C LEU A 32 20.91 -13.58 3.57
N LYS A 33 20.94 -12.33 3.07
CA LYS A 33 21.19 -11.16 3.93
C LYS A 33 20.12 -11.08 5.02
N ASP A 34 20.54 -10.86 6.26
CA ASP A 34 19.64 -10.75 7.43
C ASP A 34 18.52 -9.72 7.23
N ARG A 35 18.77 -8.66 6.46
CA ARG A 35 17.74 -7.66 6.08
C ARG A 35 16.59 -8.26 5.28
N VAL A 36 16.87 -9.21 4.39
CA VAL A 36 15.85 -9.87 3.56
C VAL A 36 15.04 -10.85 4.39
N LEU A 37 15.70 -11.60 5.28
CA LEU A 37 15.08 -12.51 6.25
C LEU A 37 14.17 -11.73 7.22
N ALA A 38 14.68 -10.67 7.86
CA ALA A 38 13.91 -9.82 8.75
C ALA A 38 12.70 -9.18 8.04
N ARG A 39 12.85 -8.77 6.78
CA ARG A 39 11.73 -8.24 5.98
C ARG A 39 10.67 -9.31 5.69
N LEU A 40 11.08 -10.54 5.40
CA LEU A 40 10.15 -11.65 5.16
C LEU A 40 9.36 -11.98 6.42
N ILE A 41 10.02 -12.04 7.57
CA ILE A 41 9.40 -12.31 8.88
C ILE A 41 8.45 -11.17 9.27
N ALA A 42 8.90 -9.90 9.21
CA ALA A 42 8.09 -8.73 9.56
C ALA A 42 6.90 -8.53 8.60
N SER A 43 7.00 -8.94 7.34
CA SER A 43 5.94 -8.77 6.34
C SER A 43 4.77 -9.76 6.49
N ARG A 44 4.89 -10.74 7.39
CA ARG A 44 3.81 -11.67 7.65
C ARG A 44 2.72 -10.99 8.48
N PRO A 45 1.46 -10.98 8.01
CA PRO A 45 0.35 -10.50 8.82
C PRO A 45 0.18 -11.42 10.02
N ASP A 46 0.16 -10.85 11.22
CA ASP A 46 -0.23 -11.57 12.43
C ASP A 46 -1.76 -11.75 12.42
N PRO A 47 -2.29 -12.99 12.44
CA PRO A 47 -3.73 -13.24 12.41
C PRO A 47 -4.48 -12.53 13.55
N GLU A 48 -3.86 -12.32 14.71
CA GLU A 48 -4.47 -11.59 15.82
C GLU A 48 -4.66 -10.11 15.53
N LEU A 49 -3.63 -9.46 14.97
CA LEU A 49 -3.69 -8.05 14.59
C LEU A 49 -4.66 -7.84 13.42
N CYS A 50 -4.73 -8.77 12.48
CA CYS A 50 -5.73 -8.78 11.41
C CYS A 50 -7.16 -8.86 11.97
N ARG A 51 -7.40 -9.71 12.98
CA ARG A 51 -8.71 -9.83 13.63
C ARG A 51 -9.09 -8.54 14.36
N LYS A 52 -8.16 -7.97 15.15
CA LYS A 52 -8.37 -6.73 15.91
C LYS A 52 -8.60 -5.50 15.01
N ASN A 53 -8.01 -5.47 13.81
CA ASN A 53 -8.08 -4.32 12.89
C ASN A 53 -8.89 -4.60 11.61
N LYS A 54 -9.77 -5.61 11.64
CA LYS A 54 -10.58 -6.01 10.48
C LYS A 54 -11.38 -4.84 9.90
N VAL A 55 -12.00 -4.03 10.76
CA VAL A 55 -12.77 -2.84 10.35
C VAL A 55 -11.91 -1.85 9.57
N HIS A 56 -10.71 -1.54 10.05
CA HIS A 56 -9.80 -0.61 9.37
C HIS A 56 -9.36 -1.12 7.99
N THR A 57 -9.10 -2.43 7.87
CA THR A 57 -8.79 -3.03 6.57
C THR A 57 -9.98 -2.92 5.62
N TRP A 58 -11.19 -3.19 6.10
CA TRP A 58 -12.41 -3.03 5.30
C TRP A 58 -12.67 -1.59 4.88
N ILE A 59 -12.36 -0.60 5.73
CA ILE A 59 -12.41 0.82 5.37
C ILE A 59 -11.44 1.10 4.21
N LEU A 60 -10.21 0.58 4.26
CA LEU A 60 -9.24 0.76 3.16
C LEU A 60 -9.67 0.07 1.87
N VAL A 61 -10.29 -1.10 1.96
CA VAL A 61 -10.90 -1.78 0.80
C VAL A 61 -12.04 -0.94 0.22
N GLY A 62 -12.95 -0.46 1.08
CA GLY A 62 -14.06 0.41 0.68
C GLY A 62 -13.59 1.70 0.02
N LEU A 63 -12.52 2.30 0.54
CA LEU A 63 -11.87 3.45 -0.06
C LEU A 63 -11.29 3.13 -1.45
N GLY A 64 -10.62 1.98 -1.60
CA GLY A 64 -10.13 1.53 -2.91
C GLY A 64 -11.27 1.34 -3.92
N ILE A 65 -12.42 0.82 -3.49
CA ILE A 65 -13.62 0.70 -4.32
C ILE A 65 -14.17 2.08 -4.69
N ALA A 66 -14.25 3.01 -3.73
CA ALA A 66 -14.69 4.37 -4.02
C ALA A 66 -13.77 5.05 -5.05
N GLN A 67 -12.44 4.88 -4.92
CA GLN A 67 -11.48 5.39 -5.90
C GLN A 67 -11.66 4.77 -7.28
N LEU A 68 -11.97 3.46 -7.35
CA LEU A 68 -12.29 2.79 -8.61
C LEU A 68 -13.56 3.38 -9.26
N VAL A 69 -14.62 3.59 -8.48
CA VAL A 69 -15.87 4.19 -8.97
C VAL A 69 -15.64 5.61 -9.48
N ILE A 70 -14.89 6.43 -8.74
CA ILE A 70 -14.52 7.79 -9.17
C ILE A 70 -13.74 7.75 -10.49
N SER A 71 -12.78 6.82 -10.62
CA SER A 71 -11.97 6.69 -11.85
C SER A 71 -12.83 6.34 -13.06
N LEU A 72 -13.80 5.43 -12.89
CA LEU A 72 -14.74 5.05 -13.94
C LEU A 72 -15.71 6.20 -14.30
N ALA A 73 -16.22 6.92 -13.30
CA ALA A 73 -17.10 8.06 -13.51
C ALA A 73 -16.38 9.20 -14.27
N LEU A 74 -15.13 9.51 -13.90
CA LEU A 74 -14.31 10.50 -14.61
C LEU A 74 -14.04 10.08 -16.05
N ALA A 75 -13.71 8.81 -16.28
CA ALA A 75 -13.50 8.29 -17.63
C ALA A 75 -14.75 8.39 -18.51
N TYR A 76 -15.93 8.07 -17.95
CA TYR A 76 -17.20 8.24 -18.64
C TYR A 76 -17.44 9.72 -18.98
N LEU A 77 -17.24 10.63 -18.03
CA LEU A 77 -17.41 12.07 -18.25
C LEU A 77 -16.48 12.60 -19.33
N PHE A 78 -15.20 12.18 -19.32
CA PHE A 78 -14.24 12.54 -20.37
C PHE A 78 -14.63 11.99 -21.75
N SER A 79 -15.12 10.75 -21.81
CA SER A 79 -15.59 10.16 -23.06
C SER A 79 -16.82 10.88 -23.60
N ALA A 80 -17.80 11.20 -22.74
CA ALA A 80 -19.02 11.92 -23.12
C ALA A 80 -18.72 13.35 -23.59
N ALA A 81 -17.83 14.06 -22.90
CA ALA A 81 -17.39 15.39 -23.31
C ALA A 81 -16.67 15.37 -24.68
N ALA A 82 -15.92 14.30 -24.96
CA ALA A 82 -15.19 14.14 -26.20
C ALA A 82 -16.10 13.89 -27.42
N ASP A 83 -17.29 13.32 -27.24
CA ASP A 83 -18.25 13.06 -28.34
C ASP A 83 -18.71 14.34 -29.06
N HIS A 84 -18.63 15.49 -28.39
CA HIS A 84 -19.06 16.79 -28.94
C HIS A 84 -17.95 17.56 -29.67
N LEU A 85 -16.72 17.05 -29.72
CA LEU A 85 -15.52 17.81 -30.13
C LEU A 85 -14.85 17.35 -31.44
N GLY A 86 -15.49 16.45 -32.21
CA GLY A 86 -14.98 16.02 -33.53
C GLY A 86 -13.56 15.42 -33.46
N ALA A 87 -12.61 15.93 -34.25
CA ALA A 87 -11.23 15.43 -34.28
C ALA A 87 -10.49 15.61 -32.94
N ALA A 88 -10.77 16.67 -32.19
CA ALA A 88 -10.27 16.85 -30.82
C ALA A 88 -10.89 15.83 -29.84
N GLY A 89 -12.09 15.34 -30.15
CA GLY A 89 -12.76 14.25 -29.44
C GLY A 89 -12.03 12.91 -29.53
N VAL A 90 -11.37 12.61 -30.66
CA VAL A 90 -10.56 11.38 -30.80
C VAL A 90 -9.38 11.39 -29.83
N LEU A 91 -8.71 12.55 -29.69
CA LEU A 91 -7.61 12.74 -28.73
C LEU A 91 -8.11 12.63 -27.28
N GLY A 92 -9.27 13.24 -26.99
CA GLY A 92 -9.93 13.16 -25.68
C GLY A 92 -10.33 11.73 -25.28
N LYS A 93 -10.87 10.95 -26.22
CA LYS A 93 -11.15 9.52 -26.02
C LYS A 93 -9.88 8.71 -25.77
N GLY A 94 -8.80 9.00 -26.51
CA GLY A 94 -7.51 8.36 -26.28
C GLY A 94 -6.96 8.60 -24.87
N LEU A 95 -7.04 9.84 -24.38
CA LEU A 95 -6.67 10.20 -23.02
C LEU A 95 -7.55 9.52 -21.96
N ALA A 96 -8.86 9.46 -22.18
CA ALA A 96 -9.79 8.78 -21.28
C ALA A 96 -9.49 7.27 -21.18
N VAL A 97 -9.22 6.61 -22.32
CA VAL A 97 -8.83 5.19 -22.34
C VAL A 97 -7.51 4.98 -21.61
N LEU A 98 -6.49 5.80 -21.88
CA LEU A 98 -5.20 5.72 -21.19
C LEU A 98 -5.37 5.88 -19.66
N PHE A 99 -6.20 6.84 -19.25
CA PHE A 99 -6.51 7.06 -17.83
C PHE A 99 -7.13 5.81 -17.20
N VAL A 100 -8.11 5.17 -17.85
CA VAL A 100 -8.75 3.93 -17.35
C VAL A 100 -7.74 2.78 -17.27
N VAL A 101 -6.98 2.57 -18.34
CA VAL A 101 -5.98 1.49 -18.44
C VAL A 101 -4.93 1.58 -17.32
N LEU A 102 -4.61 2.80 -16.85
CA LEU A 102 -3.66 2.99 -15.75
C LEU A 102 -4.35 2.92 -14.37
N THR A 103 -5.47 3.61 -14.19
CA THR A 103 -6.09 3.81 -12.88
C THR A 103 -6.91 2.63 -12.38
N VAL A 104 -7.59 1.91 -13.28
CA VAL A 104 -8.41 0.75 -12.89
C VAL A 104 -7.55 -0.40 -12.38
N PRO A 105 -6.51 -0.88 -13.10
CA PRO A 105 -5.65 -1.95 -12.60
C PRO A 105 -4.93 -1.56 -11.31
N LEU A 106 -4.51 -0.29 -11.19
CA LEU A 106 -3.87 0.20 -9.98
C LEU A 106 -4.83 0.18 -8.78
N SER A 107 -6.09 0.60 -8.97
CA SER A 107 -7.11 0.55 -7.92
C SER A 107 -7.42 -0.88 -7.50
N LEU A 108 -7.56 -1.81 -8.45
CA LEU A 108 -7.75 -3.23 -8.17
C LEU A 108 -6.57 -3.83 -7.41
N LEU A 109 -5.34 -3.45 -7.76
CA LEU A 109 -4.13 -3.89 -7.06
C LEU A 109 -4.12 -3.43 -5.60
N PHE A 110 -4.56 -2.20 -5.32
CA PHE A 110 -4.69 -1.70 -3.95
C PHE A 110 -5.81 -2.40 -3.18
N ILE A 111 -7.00 -2.56 -3.78
CA ILE A 111 -8.11 -3.29 -3.17
C ILE A 111 -7.65 -4.70 -2.76
N TRP A 112 -7.03 -5.42 -3.70
CA TRP A 112 -6.49 -6.74 -3.43
C TRP A 112 -5.38 -6.73 -2.39
N GLY A 113 -4.49 -5.75 -2.46
CA GLY A 113 -3.38 -5.58 -1.52
C GLY A 113 -3.85 -5.34 -0.08
N PHE A 114 -4.89 -4.52 0.12
CA PHE A 114 -5.51 -4.30 1.42
C PHE A 114 -6.28 -5.53 1.87
N ALA A 115 -7.10 -6.13 1.00
CA ALA A 115 -7.89 -7.32 1.31
C ALA A 115 -7.02 -8.54 1.67
N THR A 116 -5.82 -8.67 1.09
CA THR A 116 -4.86 -9.74 1.42
C THR A 116 -3.84 -9.35 2.48
N HIS A 117 -4.04 -8.22 3.18
CA HIS A 117 -3.17 -7.71 4.23
C HIS A 117 -1.69 -7.63 3.82
N ARG A 118 -1.39 -7.15 2.60
CA ARG A 118 0.00 -7.05 2.13
C ARG A 118 0.62 -5.72 2.51
N VAL A 119 1.64 -5.71 3.36
CA VAL A 119 2.39 -4.49 3.75
C VAL A 119 2.87 -3.66 2.56
N GLY A 120 3.23 -4.32 1.45
CA GLY A 120 3.67 -3.66 0.23
C GLY A 120 2.60 -2.78 -0.42
N ALA A 121 1.32 -3.11 -0.27
CA ALA A 121 0.23 -2.30 -0.80
C ALA A 121 0.09 -0.97 -0.04
N TYR A 122 0.19 -1.00 1.29
CA TYR A 122 0.22 0.21 2.13
C TYR A 122 1.41 1.09 1.74
N HIS A 123 2.60 0.50 1.61
CA HIS A 123 3.81 1.24 1.22
C HIS A 123 3.69 1.85 -0.18
N ALA A 124 3.22 1.08 -1.16
CA ALA A 124 3.03 1.56 -2.52
C ALA A 124 2.00 2.71 -2.55
N PHE A 125 0.90 2.58 -1.80
CA PHE A 125 -0.11 3.62 -1.71
C PHE A 125 0.49 4.92 -1.17
N ILE A 126 1.16 4.85 -0.01
CA ILE A 126 1.80 6.02 0.62
C ILE A 126 2.80 6.68 -0.35
N ILE A 127 3.69 5.89 -0.98
CA ILE A 127 4.69 6.43 -1.90
C ILE A 127 4.03 7.10 -3.12
N LEU A 128 3.04 6.45 -3.72
CA LEU A 128 2.34 7.00 -4.89
C LEU A 128 1.56 8.28 -4.54
N SER A 129 0.91 8.34 -3.37
CA SER A 129 0.27 9.57 -2.89
C SER A 129 1.28 10.68 -2.64
N LEU A 130 2.43 10.38 -2.04
CA LEU A 130 3.49 11.36 -1.81
C LEU A 130 4.12 11.88 -3.12
N LEU A 131 4.22 11.02 -4.14
CA LEU A 131 4.70 11.43 -5.47
C LEU A 131 3.76 12.42 -6.17
N GLN A 132 2.48 12.43 -5.81
CA GLN A 132 1.49 13.35 -6.37
C GLN A 132 1.48 14.71 -5.67
N LEU A 133 1.94 14.79 -4.41
CA LEU A 133 1.93 16.01 -3.61
C LEU A 133 2.60 17.23 -4.26
N PRO A 134 3.78 17.13 -4.91
CA PRO A 134 4.41 18.30 -5.52
C PRO A 134 3.53 18.96 -6.57
N LYS A 135 2.80 18.14 -7.35
CA LYS A 135 1.86 18.64 -8.35
C LYS A 135 0.68 19.33 -7.67
N THR A 136 0.06 18.68 -6.68
CA THR A 136 -1.07 19.28 -5.95
C THR A 136 -0.68 20.59 -5.28
N ILE A 137 0.54 20.70 -4.73
CA ILE A 137 1.06 21.94 -4.13
C ILE A 137 1.30 23.02 -5.19
N ALA A 138 1.79 22.66 -6.39
CA ALA A 138 1.92 23.61 -7.49
C ALA A 138 0.53 24.14 -7.92
N ASP A 139 -0.48 23.28 -7.96
CA ASP A 139 -1.85 23.64 -8.32
C ASP A 139 -2.49 24.60 -7.31
N LEU A 140 -2.07 24.61 -6.04
CA LEU A 140 -2.50 25.63 -5.06
C LEU A 140 -2.15 27.06 -5.48
N GLY A 141 -1.07 27.25 -6.22
CA GLY A 141 -0.67 28.57 -6.71
C GLY A 141 -1.52 29.06 -7.90
N GLN A 142 -2.22 28.16 -8.59
CA GLN A 142 -3.01 28.47 -9.79
C GLN A 142 -4.51 28.50 -9.49
N ASP A 143 -5.03 27.47 -8.82
CA ASP A 143 -6.43 27.38 -8.41
C ASP A 143 -6.54 26.83 -6.97
N PRO A 144 -6.42 27.71 -5.96
CA PRO A 144 -6.52 27.31 -4.56
C PRO A 144 -7.85 26.64 -4.21
N SER A 145 -8.94 27.02 -4.89
CA SER A 145 -10.30 26.61 -4.53
C SER A 145 -10.53 25.11 -4.75
N SER A 146 -9.94 24.55 -5.80
CA SER A 146 -10.00 23.13 -6.12
C SER A 146 -8.82 22.34 -5.52
N ALA A 147 -7.64 22.96 -5.42
CA ALA A 147 -6.43 22.30 -4.93
C ALA A 147 -6.44 22.06 -3.42
N LEU A 148 -6.98 23.00 -2.61
CA LEU A 148 -7.03 22.87 -1.15
C LEU A 148 -7.82 21.64 -0.67
N PRO A 149 -9.06 21.39 -1.13
CA PRO A 149 -9.79 20.17 -0.76
C PRO A 149 -9.05 18.89 -1.17
N SER A 150 -8.45 18.87 -2.36
CA SER A 150 -7.70 17.71 -2.87
C SER A 150 -6.47 17.40 -2.00
N LEU A 151 -5.73 18.45 -1.61
CA LEU A 151 -4.58 18.33 -0.71
C LEU A 151 -5.01 17.80 0.66
N ALA A 152 -6.07 18.38 1.24
CA ALA A 152 -6.60 17.96 2.53
C ALA A 152 -7.00 16.48 2.53
N VAL A 153 -7.73 16.04 1.49
CA VAL A 153 -8.10 14.63 1.31
C VAL A 153 -6.85 13.76 1.22
N THR A 154 -5.85 14.14 0.42
CA THR A 154 -4.60 13.38 0.26
C THR A 154 -3.86 13.21 1.59
N VAL A 155 -3.72 14.29 2.36
CA VAL A 155 -3.01 14.26 3.66
C VAL A 155 -3.73 13.37 4.66
N VAL A 156 -5.06 13.51 4.78
CA VAL A 156 -5.88 12.67 5.66
C VAL A 156 -5.76 11.20 5.27
N LEU A 157 -5.78 10.91 3.97
CA LEU A 157 -5.73 9.56 3.45
C LEU A 157 -4.38 8.88 3.71
N VAL A 158 -3.28 9.58 3.41
CA VAL A 158 -1.93 9.09 3.68
C VAL A 158 -1.74 8.87 5.17
N GLY A 159 -2.18 9.81 6.01
CA GLY A 159 -2.14 9.69 7.46
C GLY A 159 -2.92 8.49 7.97
N TYR A 160 -4.12 8.24 7.45
CA TYR A 160 -4.95 7.11 7.84
C TYR A 160 -4.34 5.77 7.39
N VAL A 161 -3.87 5.66 6.15
CA VAL A 161 -3.21 4.43 5.65
C VAL A 161 -1.93 4.16 6.45
N TRP A 162 -1.18 5.19 6.81
CA TRP A 162 -0.02 5.10 7.69
C TRP A 162 -0.38 4.58 9.08
N PHE A 163 -1.46 5.12 9.68
CA PHE A 163 -1.99 4.67 10.96
C PHE A 163 -2.37 3.19 10.94
N VAL A 164 -3.17 2.76 9.96
CA VAL A 164 -3.58 1.35 9.83
C VAL A 164 -2.37 0.45 9.61
N ARG A 165 -1.42 0.89 8.76
CA ARG A 165 -0.19 0.16 8.51
C ARG A 165 0.59 -0.07 9.80
N ASN A 166 0.79 0.95 10.63
CA ASN A 166 1.56 0.82 11.87
C ASN A 166 0.89 -0.11 12.88
N ARG A 167 -0.45 -0.15 12.87
CA ARG A 167 -1.21 -1.05 13.73
C ARG A 167 -1.19 -2.51 13.25
N MET A 168 -1.09 -2.72 11.94
CA MET A 168 -1.02 -4.05 11.32
C MET A 168 0.40 -4.63 11.27
N PHE A 169 1.41 -3.76 11.14
CA PHE A 169 2.81 -4.14 10.98
C PHE A 169 3.72 -3.33 11.92
N PRO A 170 3.61 -3.51 13.25
CA PRO A 170 4.40 -2.77 14.22
C PRO A 170 5.90 -3.08 14.14
N ASP A 171 6.26 -4.22 13.56
CA ASP A 171 7.65 -4.69 13.33
C ASP A 171 8.41 -3.84 12.32
N PHE A 172 7.73 -2.93 11.62
CA PHE A 172 8.39 -1.98 10.75
C PHE A 172 8.41 -0.57 11.37
N GLY A 173 9.56 0.11 11.26
CA GLY A 173 9.66 1.54 11.53
C GLY A 173 9.00 2.35 10.41
N TRP A 174 9.78 2.79 9.44
CA TRP A 174 9.28 3.58 8.31
C TRP A 174 8.85 2.70 7.14
N PHE A 175 9.80 2.26 6.30
CA PHE A 175 9.58 1.28 5.21
C PHE A 175 10.40 0.00 5.39
N THR A 176 11.20 -0.07 6.47
CA THR A 176 12.09 -1.18 6.78
C THR A 176 11.77 -1.79 8.15
N PRO A 177 12.10 -3.08 8.35
CA PRO A 177 12.01 -3.71 9.67
C PRO A 177 12.74 -2.87 10.71
N ARG A 178 12.13 -2.74 11.89
CA ARG A 178 12.66 -1.93 12.99
C ARG A 178 13.94 -2.55 13.51
N LYS A 179 14.92 -1.71 13.84
CA LYS A 179 16.14 -2.12 14.53
C LYS A 179 16.22 -1.42 15.88
N VAL A 180 16.58 -2.16 16.91
CA VAL A 180 16.90 -1.67 18.25
C VAL A 180 18.29 -2.24 18.58
N ASP A 181 19.24 -1.38 18.94
CA ASP A 181 20.62 -1.74 19.26
C ASP A 181 21.30 -2.63 18.21
N GLY A 182 21.10 -2.30 16.93
CA GLY A 182 21.70 -3.00 15.80
C GLY A 182 21.04 -4.34 15.44
N ARG A 183 20.13 -4.86 16.28
CA ARG A 183 19.36 -6.10 16.06
C ARG A 183 17.96 -5.79 15.56
N TYR A 184 17.35 -6.70 14.80
CA TYR A 184 15.97 -6.54 14.38
C TYR A 184 15.04 -6.82 15.57
N ALA A 185 14.20 -5.85 15.90
CA ALA A 185 13.23 -5.97 16.98
C ALA A 185 11.86 -6.29 16.40
N PHE A 186 11.27 -7.37 16.88
CA PHE A 186 9.90 -7.75 16.57
C PHE A 186 9.06 -7.56 17.83
N VAL A 187 7.88 -6.97 17.70
CA VAL A 187 6.97 -6.83 18.83
C VAL A 187 6.35 -8.20 19.08
N GLU A 188 6.68 -8.81 20.21
CA GLU A 188 6.04 -10.04 20.68
C GLU A 188 4.66 -9.66 21.24
N THR A 189 3.61 -9.94 20.47
CA THR A 189 2.25 -9.99 21.01
C THR A 189 2.16 -11.26 21.85
N ALA A 190 2.19 -11.08 23.17
CA ALA A 190 1.89 -12.11 24.17
C ALA A 190 0.47 -12.66 24.02
#